data_AF-A0A2T5TW65-F1
#
_entry.id   AF-A0A2T5TW65-F1
#
_cell.length_a   1.000
_cell.length_b   1.000
_cell.length_c   1.000
_cell.angle_alpha   90.00
_cell.angle_beta   90.00
_cell.angle_gamma   90.00
#
_symmetry.space_group_name_H-M   'P 1'
#
loop_
_entity.id
_entity.type
_entity.pdbx_description
1 polymer ?
#
loop_
_entity_poly.entity_id
_entity_poly.type
_entity_poly.pdbx_seq_one_letter_code
_entity_poly.pdbx_strand_id
1 'polypeptide(L)' 'MRNEMPINVNAASAAELDAIPALAGHGFEIVRYRKERGGFSDLRQLDEVPGLTGKADGATA' A
#
# COMPACT_ATOMS: atom_id res chain seq x y z
N MET A 1 9.11 -11.95 -14.22
CA MET A 1 8.49 -10.75 -14.79
C MET A 1 8.58 -9.65 -13.74
N ARG A 2 9.27 -8.53 -14.02
CA ARG A 2 9.23 -7.37 -13.13
C ARG A 2 7.91 -6.64 -13.44
N ASN A 3 7.11 -6.34 -12.43
CA ASN A 3 5.85 -5.62 -12.61
C ASN A 3 6.17 -4.15 -12.92
N GLU A 4 6.28 -3.80 -14.20
CA GLU A 4 6.76 -2.49 -14.70
C GLU A 4 5.70 -1.38 -14.65
N MET A 5 4.48 -1.65 -14.19
CA MET A 5 3.43 -0.64 -14.08
C MET A 5 3.27 -0.15 -12.64
N PRO A 6 3.46 1.17 -12.37
CA PRO A 6 3.20 1.72 -11.05
C PRO A 6 1.71 1.60 -10.71
N ILE A 7 1.42 1.03 -9.54
CA ILE A 7 0.07 0.94 -8.99
C ILE A 7 -0.28 2.24 -8.26
N ASN A 8 -1.47 2.77 -8.53
CA ASN A 8 -2.00 3.92 -7.78
C ASN A 8 -2.61 3.45 -6.45
N VAL A 9 -1.91 3.72 -5.34
CA VAL A 9 -2.33 3.37 -3.97
C VAL A 9 -3.68 3.97 -3.56
N ASN A 10 -4.12 5.06 -4.19
CA ASN A 10 -5.40 5.70 -3.91
C ASN A 10 -6.58 5.09 -4.70
N ALA A 11 -6.30 4.31 -5.76
CA ALA A 11 -7.32 3.75 -6.64
C ALA A 11 -7.37 2.21 -6.62
N ALA A 12 -6.24 1.55 -6.46
CA ALA A 12 -6.12 0.09 -6.54
C ALA A 12 -7.04 -0.64 -5.55
N SER A 13 -7.56 -1.79 -5.96
CA SER A 13 -8.30 -2.68 -5.09
C SER A 13 -7.40 -3.32 -4.02
N ALA A 14 -8.01 -3.85 -2.96
CA ALA A 14 -7.27 -4.58 -1.94
C ALA A 14 -6.49 -5.76 -2.54
N ALA A 15 -7.07 -6.48 -3.51
CA ALA A 15 -6.42 -7.61 -4.18
C ALA A 15 -5.21 -7.20 -5.03
N GLU A 16 -5.30 -6.07 -5.74
CA GLU A 16 -4.16 -5.52 -6.49
C GLU A 16 -3.02 -5.07 -5.56
N LEU A 17 -3.36 -4.51 -4.40
CA LEU A 17 -2.38 -4.16 -3.37
C LEU A 17 -1.76 -5.41 -2.74
N ASP A 18 -2.56 -6.44 -2.43
CA ASP A 18 -2.08 -7.70 -1.86
C ASP A 18 -1.19 -8.49 -2.82
N ALA A 19 -1.34 -8.29 -4.13
CA ALA A 19 -0.45 -8.86 -5.14
C ALA A 19 0.98 -8.28 -5.08
N ILE A 20 1.19 -7.16 -4.38
CA ILE A 20 2.51 -6.57 -4.15
C ILE A 20 3.13 -7.29 -2.94
N PRO A 21 4.27 -7.99 -3.09
CA PRO A 21 4.84 -8.78 -1.99
C PRO A 21 5.10 -7.99 -0.69
N ALA A 22 5.48 -6.72 -0.80
CA ALA A 22 5.69 -5.84 0.36
C ALA A 22 4.39 -5.45 1.09
N LEU A 23 3.24 -5.52 0.41
CA LEU A 23 1.93 -5.16 0.94
C LEU A 23 1.01 -6.38 1.13
N ALA A 24 1.51 -7.59 0.86
CA ALA A 24 0.71 -8.81 0.93
C ALA A 24 0.08 -9.01 2.31
N GLY A 25 -1.24 -9.10 2.35
CA GLY A 25 -2.05 -9.22 3.58
C GLY A 25 -2.48 -7.89 4.18
N HIS A 26 -2.15 -6.76 3.55
CA HIS A 26 -2.43 -5.41 4.05
C HIS A 26 -3.33 -4.60 3.11
N GLY A 27 -3.68 -5.11 1.93
CA GLY A 27 -4.50 -4.39 0.94
C GLY A 27 -5.84 -3.91 1.49
N PHE A 28 -6.49 -4.72 2.35
CA PHE A 28 -7.74 -4.34 3.01
C PHE A 28 -7.57 -3.12 3.92
N GLU A 29 -6.54 -3.12 4.79
CA GLU A 29 -6.30 -2.03 5.74
C GLU A 29 -5.91 -0.74 5.01
N ILE A 30 -5.16 -0.82 3.91
CA ILE A 30 -4.81 0.34 3.07
C ILE A 30 -6.06 0.97 2.45
N VAL A 31 -6.96 0.15 1.89
CA VAL A 31 -8.22 0.62 1.29
C VAL A 31 -9.14 1.22 2.36
N ARG A 32 -9.19 0.62 3.54
CA ARG A 32 -9.98 1.14 4.67
C ARG A 32 -9.42 2.49 5.13
N TYR A 33 -8.13 2.56 5.41
CA TYR A 33 -7.44 3.76 5.88
C TYR A 33 -7.61 4.93 4.89
N ARG A 34 -7.37 4.72 3.58
CA ARG A 34 -7.52 5.80 2.58
C ARG A 34 -8.96 6.31 2.46
N LYS A 35 -9.96 5.45 2.64
CA LYS A 35 -11.38 5.85 2.64
C LYS A 35 -11.73 6.69 3.86
N GLU A 36 -11.17 6.35 5.02
CA GLU A 36 -11.42 7.06 6.29
C GLU A 36 -10.67 8.40 6.38
N ARG A 37 -9.47 8.48 5.77
CA ARG A 37 -8.54 9.62 5.90
C ARG A 37 -8.51 10.56 4.70
N GLY A 38 -9.14 10.18 3.58
CA GLY A 38 -9.18 11.00 2.35
C GLY A 38 -8.03 10.76 1.38
N GLY A 39 -7.40 9.58 1.41
CA GLY A 39 -6.28 9.22 0.53
C GLY A 39 -4.91 9.40 1.18
N PHE A 40 -3.88 9.05 0.40
CA PHE A 40 -2.47 9.30 0.69
C PHE A 40 -1.95 10.40 -0.23
N SER A 41 -1.34 11.43 0.33
CA SER A 41 -0.58 12.44 -0.41
C SER A 41 0.91 12.10 -0.50
N ASP A 42 1.40 11.19 0.34
CA ASP A 42 2.79 10.73 0.39
C ASP A 42 2.83 9.23 0.76
N LEU A 43 3.73 8.46 0.15
CA LEU A 43 3.83 7.02 0.42
C LEU A 43 4.25 6.69 1.85
N ARG A 44 4.96 7.59 2.54
CA ARG A 44 5.34 7.42 3.96
C ARG A 44 4.12 7.33 4.88
N GLN A 45 2.97 7.84 4.46
CA GLN A 45 1.73 7.71 5.22
C GLN A 45 1.19 6.28 5.25
N LEU A 46 1.74 5.37 4.44
CA LEU A 46 1.48 3.93 4.59
C LEU A 46 1.93 3.41 5.96
N ASP A 47 2.93 4.02 6.60
CA ASP A 47 3.36 3.62 7.94
C ASP A 47 2.32 3.90 9.03
N GLU A 48 1.32 4.75 8.74
CA GLU A 48 0.18 5.03 9.62
C GLU A 48 -0.94 3.99 9.48
N VAL A 49 -0.88 3.13 8.46
CA VAL A 49 -1.85 2.03 8.28
C VAL A 49 -1.57 0.97 9.37
N PRO A 50 -2.56 0.62 10.20
CA PRO A 50 -2.38 -0.37 11.25
C PRO A 50 -1.80 -1.69 10.73
N GLY A 51 -0.69 -2.13 11.32
CA GLY A 51 0.00 -3.36 10.95
C GLY A 51 0.92 -3.27 9.72
N LEU A 52 1.07 -2.09 9.10
CA LEU A 52 1.97 -1.87 7.96
C LEU A 52 3.34 -1.28 8.36
N THR A 53 3.46 -0.76 9.58
CA THR A 53 4.68 -0.15 10.13
C THR A 53 5.91 -1.09 9.98
N GLY A 54 6.95 -0.61 9.29
CA GLY A 54 8.25 -1.28 9.16
C GLY A 54 8.40 -2.25 7.98
N LYS A 55 7.43 -2.32 7.05
CA LYS A 55 7.54 -3.12 5.81
C LYS A 55 7.68 -2.29 4.53
N ALA A 56 7.39 -0.98 4.57
CA ALA A 56 7.51 -0.10 3.40
C ALA A 56 8.96 0.24 3.03
N ASP A 57 9.91 0.09 3.96
CA ASP A 57 11.34 0.38 3.76
C ASP A 57 12.05 -0.62 2.81
N GLY A 58 11.37 -1.66 2.34
CA GLY A 58 11.94 -2.69 1.46
C GLY A 58 12.01 -2.35 -0.03
N ALA A 59 11.61 -1.14 -0.45
CA ALA A 59 11.54 -0.75 -1.87
C ALA A 59 12.82 -0.07 -2.42
N THR A 60 13.90 0.03 -1.63
CA THR A 60 15.19 0.59 -2.09
C THR A 60 16.35 -0.36 -1.79
N ALA A 61 16.62 -1.28 -2.72
CA ALA A 61 17.93 -1.89 -2.96
C ALA A 61 17.99 -2.44 -4.39
#